data_AF-A0A2E4G087-F1
#
_entry.id   AF-A0A2E4G087-F1
#
_cell.length_a   1.000
_cell.length_b   1.000
_cell.length_c   1.000
_cell.angle_alpha   90.00
_cell.angle_beta   90.00
_cell.angle_gamma   90.00
#
_symmetry.space_group_name_H-M   'P 1'
#
loop_
_entity.id
_entity.type
_entity.pdbx_description
1 polymer ?
#
loop_
_entity_poly.entity_id
_entity_poly.type
_entity_poly.pdbx_seq_one_letter_code
_entity_poly.pdbx_strand_id
1 'polypeptide(L)'
;MALRNEFKTQGDFLFKNRSYIPIIAVLVALYIYTTDKNIKEFNLIGLDVYSFEIMCFLVCLLGLLIRVLAVGYSSDNTSGRNTTVGQKADSINRTGLYSLFRHPLYIGNYFMWIGIAAFTQNFWFLLAFTFWYMLYYERIMYAEEEFLISTYGQDYLDFSANTPAVLPRFKNWTKPANSFSFIKIIRQEKTGILNLFLVIFIFKLARFLFTDDPIEMRWIYGLGIGVIWYLIVKVLQKTTKVLEFDR
;
A
#
# COMPACT_ATOMS: atom_id res chain seq x y z
N MET A 1 -1.92 4.15 -31.24
CA MET A 1 -2.54 2.85 -30.90
C MET A 1 -3.92 3.19 -30.31
N ALA A 2 -4.87 2.27 -30.13
CA ALA A 2 -6.13 2.64 -29.47
C ALA A 2 -5.86 2.96 -27.99
N LEU A 3 -6.50 4.00 -27.43
CA LEU A 3 -6.26 4.46 -26.04
C LEU A 3 -6.40 3.33 -25.00
N ARG A 4 -7.37 2.44 -25.20
CA ARG A 4 -7.55 1.21 -24.40
C ARG A 4 -6.29 0.36 -24.35
N ASN A 5 -5.66 0.12 -25.49
CA ASN A 5 -4.44 -0.69 -25.57
C ASN A 5 -3.27 0.05 -24.92
N GLU A 6 -3.17 1.37 -25.07
CA GLU A 6 -2.15 2.18 -24.43
C GLU A 6 -2.28 2.15 -22.89
N PHE A 7 -3.49 2.28 -22.36
CA PHE A 7 -3.74 2.19 -20.91
C PHE A 7 -3.39 0.81 -20.36
N LYS A 8 -3.75 -0.25 -21.08
CA LYS A 8 -3.38 -1.61 -20.70
C LYS A 8 -1.86 -1.79 -20.68
N THR A 9 -1.16 -1.41 -21.75
CA THR A 9 0.30 -1.56 -21.84
C THR A 9 1.03 -0.73 -20.77
N GLN A 10 0.60 0.51 -20.53
CA GLN A 10 1.11 1.34 -19.44
C GLN A 10 0.85 0.69 -18.09
N GLY A 11 -0.37 0.20 -17.84
CA GLY A 11 -0.74 -0.47 -16.60
C GLY A 11 0.08 -1.72 -16.32
N ASP A 12 0.30 -2.57 -17.32
CA ASP A 12 1.13 -3.78 -17.21
C ASP A 12 2.60 -3.41 -16.87
N PHE A 13 3.15 -2.39 -17.52
CA PHE A 13 4.49 -1.88 -17.21
C PHE A 13 4.58 -1.34 -15.78
N LEU A 14 3.60 -0.53 -15.35
CA LEU A 14 3.57 0.05 -14.02
C LEU A 14 3.39 -1.04 -12.94
N PHE A 15 2.55 -2.04 -13.19
CA PHE A 15 2.34 -3.19 -12.29
C PHE A 15 3.64 -3.98 -12.09
N LYS A 16 4.37 -4.28 -13.16
CA LYS A 16 5.66 -4.99 -13.09
C LYS A 16 6.70 -4.22 -12.28
N ASN A 17 6.70 -2.88 -12.41
CA ASN A 17 7.67 -1.99 -11.77
C ASN A 17 7.17 -1.35 -10.47
N ARG A 18 6.02 -1.81 -9.94
CA ARG A 18 5.33 -1.15 -8.81
C ARG A 18 6.11 -1.08 -7.50
N SER A 19 7.16 -1.89 -7.37
CA SER A 19 8.06 -1.89 -6.22
C SER A 19 9.11 -0.76 -6.27
N TYR A 20 9.44 -0.27 -7.48
CA TYR A 20 10.52 0.70 -7.70
C TYR A 20 10.00 2.11 -7.93
N ILE A 21 8.89 2.26 -8.64
CA ILE A 21 8.31 3.57 -8.98
C ILE A 21 8.06 4.45 -7.74
N PRO A 22 7.49 3.92 -6.62
CA PRO A 22 7.31 4.72 -5.41
C PRO A 22 8.61 5.26 -4.80
N ILE A 23 9.78 4.69 -5.10
CA ILE A 23 11.08 5.18 -4.60
C ILE A 23 11.35 6.60 -5.10
N ILE A 24 10.92 6.93 -6.33
CA ILE A 24 11.06 8.29 -6.87
C ILE A 24 10.28 9.29 -6.00
N ALA A 25 9.03 8.96 -5.66
CA ALA A 25 8.21 9.78 -4.78
C ALA A 25 8.82 9.92 -3.38
N VAL A 26 9.42 8.83 -2.85
CA VAL A 26 10.15 8.85 -1.57
C VAL A 26 11.36 9.77 -1.63
N LEU A 27 12.14 9.77 -2.71
CA LEU A 27 13.31 10.64 -2.85
C LEU A 27 12.90 12.12 -2.93
N VAL A 28 11.84 12.44 -3.68
CA VAL A 28 11.28 13.80 -3.73
C VAL A 28 10.77 14.23 -2.36
N ALA A 29 10.03 13.35 -1.67
CA ALA A 29 9.55 13.60 -0.32
C ALA A 29 10.72 13.83 0.67
N LEU A 30 11.77 13.01 0.58
CA LEU A 30 12.95 13.12 1.43
C LEU A 30 13.65 14.47 1.23
N TYR A 31 13.81 14.89 -0.03
CA TYR A 31 14.38 16.20 -0.36
C TYR A 31 13.56 17.34 0.24
N ILE A 32 12.23 17.32 0.09
CA ILE A 32 11.34 18.34 0.66
C ILE A 32 11.45 18.32 2.20
N TYR A 33 11.44 17.13 2.81
CA TYR A 33 11.50 16.95 4.25
C TYR A 33 12.81 17.48 4.89
N THR A 34 13.93 17.44 4.17
CA THR A 34 15.22 17.96 4.67
C THR A 34 15.44 19.43 4.35
N THR A 35 14.87 19.95 3.26
CA THR A 35 15.12 21.32 2.80
C THR A 35 14.08 22.33 3.28
N ASP A 36 12.85 21.89 3.56
CA ASP A 36 11.80 22.78 4.03
C ASP A 36 12.05 23.18 5.49
N LYS A 37 12.49 24.43 5.67
CA LYS A 37 12.76 25.02 6.98
C LYS A 37 11.49 25.32 7.77
N ASN A 38 10.33 25.36 7.11
CA ASN A 38 9.05 25.72 7.72
C ASN A 38 8.35 24.55 8.42
N ILE A 39 8.90 23.32 8.34
CA ILE A 39 8.40 22.13 9.04
C ILE A 39 8.27 22.36 10.56
N LYS A 40 9.05 23.27 11.14
CA LYS A 40 8.97 23.58 12.58
C LYS A 40 7.91 24.61 12.95
N GLU A 41 7.40 25.40 12.00
CA GLU A 41 6.55 26.57 12.29
C GLU A 41 5.07 26.37 11.96
N PHE A 42 4.70 25.38 11.14
CA PHE A 42 3.30 25.23 10.77
C PHE A 42 2.94 23.80 10.34
N ASN A 43 2.18 23.09 11.19
CA ASN A 43 1.39 21.95 10.74
C ASN A 43 0.05 22.48 10.22
N LEU A 44 -0.44 21.96 9.09
CA LEU A 44 -1.72 22.34 8.45
C LEU A 44 -2.93 22.39 9.42
N ILE A 45 -2.83 21.68 10.55
CA ILE A 45 -3.89 21.47 11.55
C ILE A 45 -3.48 22.06 12.93
N GLY A 46 -2.33 22.74 13.04
CA GLY A 46 -1.87 23.38 14.27
C GLY A 46 -1.33 22.43 15.36
N LEU A 47 -1.04 21.17 15.00
CA LEU A 47 -0.37 20.22 15.89
C LEU A 47 1.12 20.58 16.05
N ASP A 48 1.80 20.07 17.09
CA ASP A 48 3.27 20.07 17.10
C ASP A 48 3.84 18.97 16.19
N VAL A 49 5.10 19.11 15.79
CA VAL A 49 5.77 18.20 14.84
C VAL A 49 5.68 16.74 15.28
N TYR A 50 5.86 16.44 16.56
CA TYR A 50 5.86 15.07 17.06
C TYR A 50 4.46 14.44 17.01
N SER A 51 3.43 15.18 17.44
CA SER A 51 2.04 14.72 17.37
C SER A 51 1.60 14.50 15.91
N PHE A 52 2.05 15.36 15.00
CA PHE A 52 1.74 15.22 13.59
C PHE A 52 2.42 14.00 12.95
N GLU A 53 3.68 13.71 13.29
CA GLU A 53 4.34 12.48 12.84
C GLU A 53 3.64 11.21 13.34
N ILE A 54 3.13 11.23 14.58
CA ILE A 54 2.33 10.13 15.12
C ILE A 54 1.05 9.96 14.31
N MET A 55 0.35 11.05 13.99
CA MET A 55 -0.82 11.01 13.12
C MET A 55 -0.49 10.43 11.74
N CYS A 56 0.62 10.84 11.13
CA CYS A 56 1.10 10.28 9.86
C CYS A 56 1.33 8.77 9.95
N PHE A 57 1.94 8.31 11.04
CA PHE A 57 2.13 6.88 11.31
C PHE A 57 0.81 6.14 11.52
N LEU A 58 -0.17 6.72 12.21
CA LEU A 58 -1.51 6.14 12.35
C LEU A 58 -2.23 6.02 11.01
N VAL A 59 -2.05 6.99 10.11
CA VAL A 59 -2.55 6.90 8.71
C VAL A 59 -1.88 5.75 7.97
N CYS A 60 -0.57 5.55 8.15
CA CYS A 60 0.11 4.37 7.59
C CYS A 60 -0.46 3.06 8.14
N LEU A 61 -0.71 2.99 9.45
CA LEU A 61 -1.29 1.80 10.10
C LEU A 61 -2.72 1.53 9.63
N LEU A 62 -3.52 2.56 9.36
CA LEU A 62 -4.84 2.40 8.73
C LEU A 62 -4.71 1.75 7.35
N GLY A 63 -3.76 2.20 6.53
CA GLY A 63 -3.48 1.60 5.23
C GLY A 63 -3.05 0.14 5.33
N LEU A 64 -2.17 -0.17 6.30
CA LEU A 64 -1.76 -1.55 6.58
C LEU A 64 -2.95 -2.40 7.05
N LEU A 65 -3.84 -1.87 7.90
CA LEU A 65 -5.04 -2.57 8.37
C LEU A 65 -5.97 -2.91 7.20
N ILE A 66 -6.22 -1.97 6.29
CA ILE A 66 -7.03 -2.21 5.08
C ILE A 66 -6.42 -3.34 4.26
N ARG A 67 -5.09 -3.34 4.07
CA ARG A 67 -4.39 -4.43 3.38
C ARG A 67 -4.53 -5.76 4.11
N VAL A 68 -4.33 -5.78 5.43
CA VAL A 68 -4.46 -6.98 6.27
C VAL A 68 -5.86 -7.59 6.14
N LEU A 69 -6.90 -6.76 6.19
CA LEU A 69 -8.28 -7.21 6.00
C LEU A 69 -8.53 -7.72 4.57
N ALA A 70 -8.06 -7.00 3.56
CA ALA A 70 -8.23 -7.40 2.16
C ALA A 70 -7.50 -8.72 1.85
N VAL A 71 -6.23 -8.84 2.23
CA VAL A 71 -5.42 -10.05 2.04
C VAL A 71 -5.97 -11.22 2.86
N GLY A 72 -6.29 -10.99 4.13
CA GLY A 72 -6.73 -12.03 5.06
C GLY A 72 -7.99 -12.74 4.62
N TYR A 73 -8.93 -12.03 3.97
CA TYR A 73 -10.17 -12.59 3.45
C TYR A 73 -10.14 -12.95 1.96
N SER A 74 -9.16 -12.46 1.20
CA SER A 74 -9.03 -12.79 -0.24
C SER A 74 -8.81 -14.27 -0.50
N SER A 75 -9.32 -14.77 -1.63
CA SER A 75 -9.04 -16.11 -2.17
C SER A 75 -7.58 -16.28 -2.57
N ASP A 76 -7.12 -17.50 -2.74
CA ASP A 76 -5.69 -17.76 -2.97
C ASP A 76 -5.23 -17.30 -4.34
N ASN A 77 -3.97 -16.87 -4.40
CA ASN A 77 -3.34 -16.28 -5.57
C ASN A 77 -4.02 -15.04 -6.19
N THR A 78 -5.01 -14.42 -5.53
CA THR A 78 -5.68 -13.19 -6.00
C THR A 78 -5.08 -11.89 -5.45
N SER A 79 -4.25 -11.99 -4.40
CA SER A 79 -3.65 -10.85 -3.68
C SER A 79 -2.12 -10.87 -3.69
N GLY A 80 -1.53 -11.70 -4.56
CA GLY A 80 -0.09 -11.94 -4.60
C GLY A 80 0.77 -10.78 -5.11
N ARG A 81 2.04 -10.76 -4.70
CA ARG A 81 3.05 -9.80 -5.19
C ARG A 81 3.73 -10.29 -6.49
N ASN A 82 2.94 -10.73 -7.48
CA ASN A 82 3.41 -11.42 -8.69
C ASN A 82 3.99 -10.47 -9.76
N THR A 83 4.97 -9.63 -9.43
CA THR A 83 5.51 -8.65 -10.38
C THR A 83 6.24 -9.26 -11.58
N THR A 84 6.74 -10.49 -11.46
CA THR A 84 7.49 -11.18 -12.53
C THR A 84 6.60 -11.98 -13.49
N VAL A 85 5.46 -12.48 -13.00
CA VAL A 85 4.53 -13.33 -13.77
C VAL A 85 3.41 -12.50 -14.41
N GLY A 86 3.20 -11.27 -13.95
CA GLY A 86 2.13 -10.39 -14.41
C GLY A 86 0.86 -10.53 -13.58
N GLN A 87 -0.27 -10.11 -14.16
CA GLN A 87 -1.58 -10.22 -13.51
C GLN A 87 -1.92 -11.71 -13.30
N LYS A 88 -2.35 -12.05 -12.08
CA LYS A 88 -2.78 -13.41 -11.72
C LYS A 88 -3.93 -13.32 -10.73
N ALA A 89 -5.00 -14.03 -11.01
CA ALA A 89 -6.11 -14.25 -10.09
C ALA A 89 -6.70 -15.63 -10.39
N ASP A 90 -6.81 -16.49 -9.38
CA ASP A 90 -7.45 -17.81 -9.54
C ASP A 90 -8.98 -17.71 -9.39
N SER A 91 -9.48 -16.64 -8.76
CA SER A 91 -10.90 -16.30 -8.68
C SER A 91 -11.13 -14.79 -8.55
N ILE A 92 -12.38 -14.35 -8.73
CA ILE A 92 -12.80 -12.98 -8.44
C ILE A 92 -13.16 -12.87 -6.95
N ASN A 93 -12.50 -11.98 -6.22
CA ASN A 93 -12.93 -11.62 -4.87
C ASN A 93 -14.18 -10.75 -4.94
N ARG A 94 -15.28 -11.18 -4.30
CA ARG A 94 -16.59 -10.48 -4.32
C ARG A 94 -17.15 -10.13 -2.94
N THR A 95 -16.53 -10.62 -1.88
CA THR A 95 -17.04 -10.52 -0.50
C THR A 95 -16.07 -9.75 0.40
N GLY A 96 -16.53 -9.35 1.60
CA GLY A 96 -15.76 -8.51 2.51
C GLY A 96 -15.49 -7.14 1.89
N LEU A 97 -14.26 -6.63 2.00
CA LEU A 97 -13.90 -5.33 1.42
C LEU A 97 -14.14 -5.26 -0.09
N TYR A 98 -13.94 -6.37 -0.81
CA TYR A 98 -14.19 -6.44 -2.25
C TYR A 98 -15.67 -6.32 -2.64
N SER A 99 -16.61 -6.48 -1.69
CA SER A 99 -18.04 -6.18 -1.94
C SER A 99 -18.34 -4.68 -1.91
N LEU A 100 -17.49 -3.89 -1.24
CA LEU A 100 -17.68 -2.45 -1.09
C LEU A 100 -17.06 -1.68 -2.25
N PHE A 101 -15.89 -2.12 -2.72
CA PHE A 101 -15.15 -1.55 -3.83
C PHE A 101 -14.13 -2.56 -4.38
N ARG A 102 -13.76 -2.44 -5.66
CA ARG A 102 -13.00 -3.48 -6.37
C ARG A 102 -11.52 -3.53 -6.03
N HIS A 103 -10.92 -2.42 -5.58
CA HIS A 103 -9.46 -2.29 -5.42
C HIS A 103 -8.98 -1.96 -3.98
N PRO A 104 -9.35 -2.76 -2.95
CA PRO A 104 -9.01 -2.43 -1.57
C PRO A 104 -7.52 -2.44 -1.23
N LEU A 105 -6.72 -3.25 -1.91
CA LEU A 105 -5.26 -3.24 -1.73
C LEU A 105 -4.62 -1.92 -2.15
N TYR A 106 -5.15 -1.28 -3.20
CA TYR A 106 -4.66 0.00 -3.69
C TYR A 106 -5.10 1.15 -2.78
N ILE A 107 -6.28 1.08 -2.18
CA ILE A 107 -6.66 2.03 -1.13
C ILE A 107 -5.80 1.89 0.11
N GLY A 108 -5.52 0.66 0.55
CA GLY A 108 -4.59 0.43 1.66
C GLY A 108 -3.19 0.97 1.36
N ASN A 109 -2.69 0.76 0.14
CA ASN A 109 -1.42 1.33 -0.31
C ASN A 109 -1.43 2.86 -0.30
N TYR A 110 -2.52 3.49 -0.72
CA TYR A 110 -2.64 4.95 -0.73
C TYR A 110 -2.43 5.50 0.68
N PHE A 111 -3.14 4.96 1.68
CA PHE A 111 -2.99 5.38 3.07
C PHE A 111 -1.59 5.13 3.63
N MET A 112 -0.95 4.00 3.28
CA MET A 112 0.45 3.77 3.64
C MET A 112 1.40 4.83 3.05
N TRP A 113 1.23 5.18 1.78
CA TRP A 113 2.13 6.12 1.13
C TRP A 113 1.84 7.59 1.44
N ILE A 114 0.57 7.99 1.53
CA ILE A 114 0.20 9.37 1.90
C ILE A 114 0.61 9.67 3.35
N GLY A 115 0.56 8.69 4.25
CA GLY A 115 1.09 8.84 5.60
C GLY A 115 2.60 9.12 5.60
N ILE A 116 3.39 8.42 4.76
CA ILE A 116 4.81 8.72 4.57
C ILE A 116 5.01 10.10 3.92
N ALA A 117 4.29 10.40 2.85
CA ALA A 117 4.38 11.68 2.16
C ALA A 117 4.04 12.85 3.11
N ALA A 118 3.11 12.64 4.04
CA ALA A 118 2.70 13.64 5.02
C ALA A 118 3.83 14.05 5.98
N PHE A 119 4.87 13.23 6.19
CA PHE A 119 6.04 13.66 6.98
C PHE A 119 6.68 14.94 6.42
N THR A 120 6.56 15.21 5.12
CA THR A 120 7.02 16.47 4.51
C THR A 120 6.31 17.71 5.00
N GLN A 121 5.10 17.55 5.58
CA GLN A 121 4.18 18.62 5.97
C GLN A 121 3.84 19.63 4.86
N ASN A 122 4.14 19.28 3.61
CA ASN A 122 4.01 20.18 2.49
C ASN A 122 2.69 19.93 1.75
N PHE A 123 1.72 20.83 1.91
CA PHE A 123 0.37 20.70 1.33
C PHE A 123 0.39 20.47 -0.19
N TRP A 124 1.21 21.24 -0.92
CA TRP A 124 1.31 21.15 -2.37
C TRP A 124 1.91 19.82 -2.81
N PHE A 125 2.91 19.33 -2.08
CA PHE A 125 3.46 18.00 -2.32
C PHE A 125 2.42 16.90 -2.07
N LEU A 126 1.62 17.00 -1.00
CA LEU A 126 0.56 16.02 -0.75
C LEU A 126 -0.50 16.02 -1.84
N LEU A 127 -0.92 17.21 -2.29
CA LEU A 127 -1.86 17.34 -3.39
C LEU A 127 -1.31 16.74 -4.69
N ALA A 128 -0.06 17.08 -5.04
CA ALA A 128 0.62 16.53 -6.21
C ALA A 128 0.80 15.01 -6.12
N PHE A 129 1.19 14.51 -4.94
CA PHE A 129 1.34 13.09 -4.65
C PHE A 129 0.01 12.35 -4.84
N THR A 130 -1.10 12.90 -4.33
CA THR A 130 -2.43 12.31 -4.50
C THR A 130 -2.83 12.20 -5.97
N PHE A 131 -2.66 13.27 -6.76
CA PHE A 131 -2.98 13.22 -8.20
C PHE A 131 -2.08 12.24 -8.96
N TRP A 132 -0.77 12.26 -8.67
CA TRP A 132 0.17 11.30 -9.24
C TRP A 132 -0.22 9.86 -8.91
N TYR A 133 -0.56 9.60 -7.64
CA TYR A 133 -1.00 8.28 -7.18
C TYR A 133 -2.26 7.81 -7.89
N MET A 134 -3.26 8.70 -8.04
CA MET A 134 -4.51 8.40 -8.75
C MET A 134 -4.23 7.97 -10.19
N LEU A 135 -3.43 8.75 -10.95
CA LEU A 135 -3.07 8.41 -12.33
C LEU A 135 -2.25 7.12 -12.42
N TYR A 136 -1.29 6.95 -11.52
CA TYR A 136 -0.43 5.77 -11.46
C TYR A 136 -1.24 4.49 -11.21
N TYR A 137 -2.12 4.48 -10.20
CA TYR A 137 -2.94 3.31 -9.90
C TYR A 137 -4.13 3.15 -10.84
N GLU A 138 -4.66 4.21 -11.45
CA GLU A 138 -5.69 4.10 -12.50
C GLU A 138 -5.21 3.18 -13.62
N ARG A 139 -3.98 3.40 -14.11
CA ARG A 139 -3.39 2.56 -15.16
C ARG A 139 -3.23 1.12 -14.72
N ILE A 140 -2.76 0.88 -13.49
CA ILE A 140 -2.62 -0.48 -12.94
C ILE A 140 -3.98 -1.17 -12.81
N MET A 141 -4.97 -0.48 -12.22
CA MET A 141 -6.33 -0.98 -12.08
C MET A 141 -6.91 -1.32 -13.45
N TYR A 142 -6.74 -0.45 -14.44
CA TYR A 142 -7.22 -0.69 -15.80
C TYR A 142 -6.67 -1.99 -16.38
N ALA A 143 -5.35 -2.21 -16.31
CA ALA A 143 -4.74 -3.43 -16.80
C ALA A 143 -5.19 -4.69 -16.03
N GLU A 144 -5.42 -4.56 -14.72
CA GLU A 144 -5.97 -5.64 -13.89
C GLU A 144 -7.42 -5.97 -14.25
N GLU A 145 -8.28 -4.97 -14.44
CA GLU A 145 -9.67 -5.19 -14.85
C GLU A 145 -9.75 -5.78 -16.26
N GLU A 146 -8.91 -5.34 -17.20
CA GLU A 146 -8.83 -5.94 -18.54
C GLU A 146 -8.38 -7.41 -18.47
N PHE A 147 -7.43 -7.74 -17.59
CA PHE A 147 -7.04 -9.13 -17.34
C PHE A 147 -8.22 -9.95 -16.78
N LEU A 148 -8.95 -9.42 -15.79
CA LEU A 148 -10.10 -10.08 -15.19
C LEU A 148 -11.26 -10.26 -16.18
N ILE A 149 -11.53 -9.27 -17.03
CA ILE A 149 -12.51 -9.36 -18.12
C ILE A 149 -12.08 -10.43 -19.12
N SER A 150 -10.81 -10.47 -19.52
CA SER A 150 -10.33 -11.49 -20.46
C SER A 150 -10.37 -12.91 -19.87
N THR A 151 -10.29 -13.05 -18.55
CA THR A 151 -10.24 -14.34 -17.85
C THR A 151 -11.64 -14.85 -17.47
N TYR A 152 -12.52 -13.96 -17.00
CA TYR A 152 -13.82 -14.32 -16.44
C TYR A 152 -15.01 -13.77 -17.24
N GLY A 153 -14.78 -12.93 -18.25
CA GLY A 153 -15.82 -12.42 -19.15
C GLY A 153 -16.98 -11.76 -18.40
N GLN A 154 -18.19 -12.23 -18.70
CA GLN A 154 -19.43 -11.67 -18.16
C GLN A 154 -19.50 -11.72 -16.62
N ASP A 155 -18.91 -12.74 -16.00
CA ASP A 155 -18.90 -12.90 -14.56
C ASP A 155 -18.24 -11.70 -13.84
N TYR A 156 -17.19 -11.13 -14.43
CA TYR A 156 -16.55 -9.92 -13.89
C TYR A 156 -17.34 -8.66 -14.24
N LEU A 157 -17.92 -8.59 -15.44
CA LEU A 157 -18.73 -7.44 -15.87
C LEU A 157 -19.95 -7.25 -14.95
N ASP A 158 -20.66 -8.33 -14.62
CA ASP A 158 -21.84 -8.28 -13.74
C ASP A 158 -21.47 -7.86 -12.30
N PHE A 159 -20.33 -8.34 -11.81
CA PHE A 159 -19.79 -7.95 -10.50
C PHE A 159 -19.39 -6.46 -10.50
N SER A 160 -18.67 -6.01 -11.53
CA SER A 160 -18.13 -4.65 -11.62
C SER A 160 -19.20 -3.59 -11.91
N ALA A 161 -20.30 -3.96 -12.56
CA ALA A 161 -21.46 -3.08 -12.76
C ALA A 161 -22.08 -2.60 -11.44
N ASN A 162 -22.04 -3.44 -10.41
CA ASN A 162 -22.67 -3.17 -9.12
C ASN A 162 -21.70 -2.67 -8.04
N THR A 163 -20.39 -2.85 -8.24
CA THR A 163 -19.35 -2.57 -7.24
C THR A 163 -18.40 -1.49 -7.75
N PRO A 164 -18.29 -0.31 -7.11
CA PRO A 164 -17.43 0.78 -7.58
C PRO A 164 -15.93 0.43 -7.50
N ALA A 165 -15.09 1.11 -8.28
CA ALA A 165 -13.65 0.82 -8.30
C ALA A 165 -12.93 1.19 -6.98
N VAL A 166 -13.20 2.40 -6.45
CA VAL A 166 -12.43 3.02 -5.38
C VAL A 166 -13.29 3.47 -4.19
N LEU A 167 -14.35 4.25 -4.44
CA LEU A 167 -15.18 4.79 -3.36
C LEU A 167 -16.13 3.72 -2.82
N PRO A 168 -16.11 3.41 -1.51
CA PRO A 168 -16.88 2.30 -0.95
C PRO A 168 -18.39 2.54 -1.04
N ARG A 169 -19.12 1.52 -1.49
CA ARG A 169 -20.59 1.46 -1.37
C ARG A 169 -20.98 0.55 -0.21
N PHE A 170 -21.09 1.11 1.00
CA PHE A 170 -21.39 0.37 2.23
C PHE A 170 -22.66 -0.49 2.17
N LYS A 171 -23.66 -0.10 1.35
CA LYS A 171 -24.89 -0.87 1.12
C LYS A 171 -24.64 -2.25 0.49
N ASN A 172 -23.51 -2.45 -0.19
CA ASN A 172 -23.19 -3.72 -0.86
C ASN A 172 -22.49 -4.73 0.06
N TRP A 173 -22.32 -4.42 1.35
CA TRP A 173 -21.55 -5.28 2.26
C TRP A 173 -22.05 -6.72 2.23
N THR A 174 -21.16 -7.62 1.85
CA THR A 174 -21.39 -9.06 1.86
C THR A 174 -20.35 -9.70 2.77
N LYS A 175 -20.78 -10.55 3.71
CA LYS A 175 -19.88 -11.24 4.65
C LYS A 175 -18.78 -11.99 3.88
N PRO A 176 -17.50 -11.94 4.33
CA PRO A 176 -16.41 -12.69 3.69
C PRO A 176 -16.75 -14.16 3.50
N ALA A 177 -16.57 -14.66 2.27
CA ALA A 177 -16.78 -16.07 1.94
C ALA A 177 -15.74 -16.98 2.61
N ASN A 178 -14.52 -16.46 2.77
CA ASN A 178 -13.42 -17.17 3.39
C ASN A 178 -13.23 -16.76 4.86
N SER A 179 -12.72 -17.67 5.69
CA SER A 179 -12.24 -17.36 7.05
C SER A 179 -10.97 -16.50 7.00
N PHE A 180 -10.67 -15.72 8.04
CA PHE A 180 -9.48 -14.87 8.03
C PHE A 180 -8.18 -15.70 8.11
N SER A 181 -7.24 -15.49 7.17
CA SER A 181 -5.96 -16.23 7.14
C SER A 181 -4.78 -15.41 7.65
N PHE A 182 -4.39 -15.65 8.92
CA PHE A 182 -3.19 -15.05 9.51
C PHE A 182 -1.92 -15.49 8.79
N ILE A 183 -1.81 -16.76 8.39
CA ILE A 183 -0.64 -17.29 7.67
C ILE A 183 -0.38 -16.51 6.39
N LYS A 184 -1.44 -16.22 5.63
CA LYS A 184 -1.35 -15.45 4.38
C LYS A 184 -0.87 -14.03 4.63
N ILE A 185 -1.35 -13.38 5.68
CA ILE A 185 -0.94 -12.02 6.05
C ILE A 185 0.53 -11.99 6.46
N ILE A 186 0.95 -12.89 7.34
CA ILE A 186 2.35 -12.99 7.81
C ILE A 186 3.28 -13.16 6.61
N ARG A 187 2.92 -14.06 5.69
CA ARG A 187 3.66 -14.33 4.45
C ARG A 187 3.74 -13.12 3.51
N GLN A 188 2.63 -12.40 3.31
CA GLN A 188 2.55 -11.34 2.30
C GLN A 188 2.97 -9.95 2.81
N GLU A 189 2.74 -9.63 4.09
CA GLU A 189 2.96 -8.30 4.64
C GLU A 189 4.30 -8.12 5.37
N LYS A 190 5.14 -9.16 5.48
CA LYS A 190 6.48 -9.07 6.08
C LYS A 190 7.34 -7.91 5.57
N THR A 191 7.38 -7.72 4.25
CA THR A 191 8.15 -6.65 3.61
C THR A 191 7.42 -5.31 3.71
N GLY A 192 6.08 -5.31 3.74
CA GLY A 192 5.31 -4.08 3.94
C GLY A 192 5.59 -3.45 5.30
N ILE A 193 5.55 -4.27 6.36
CA ILE A 193 5.85 -3.85 7.74
C ILE A 193 7.29 -3.34 7.87
N LEU A 194 8.28 -4.10 7.35
CA LEU A 194 9.67 -3.65 7.36
C LEU A 194 9.84 -2.32 6.62
N ASN A 195 9.29 -2.20 5.41
CA ASN A 195 9.45 -1.01 4.58
C ASN A 195 8.81 0.23 5.23
N LEU A 196 7.69 0.09 5.93
CA LEU A 196 7.06 1.20 6.66
C LEU A 196 8.03 1.81 7.67
N PHE A 197 8.61 0.97 8.55
CA PHE A 197 9.57 1.46 9.55
C PHE A 197 10.89 1.92 8.94
N LEU A 198 11.36 1.23 7.89
CA LEU A 198 12.59 1.60 7.19
C LEU A 198 12.49 2.98 6.55
N VAL A 199 11.40 3.28 5.83
CA VAL A 199 11.24 4.57 5.16
C VAL A 199 11.10 5.70 6.20
N ILE A 200 10.32 5.50 7.26
CA ILE A 200 10.24 6.50 8.34
C ILE A 200 11.60 6.73 8.98
N PHE A 201 12.35 5.66 9.28
CA PHE A 201 13.70 5.79 9.82
C PHE A 201 14.64 6.55 8.87
N ILE A 202 14.57 6.30 7.56
CA ILE A 202 15.36 7.05 6.56
C ILE A 202 15.03 8.54 6.60
N PHE A 203 13.76 8.92 6.74
CA PHE A 203 13.38 10.33 6.90
C PHE A 203 14.03 10.91 8.15
N LYS A 204 13.86 10.26 9.31
CA LYS A 204 14.41 10.75 10.58
C LYS A 204 15.93 10.81 10.58
N LEU A 205 16.60 9.82 9.97
CA LEU A 205 18.04 9.82 9.76
C LEU A 205 18.47 10.97 8.86
N ALA A 206 17.78 11.22 7.75
CA ALA A 206 18.10 12.35 6.89
C ALA A 206 17.94 13.67 7.65
N ARG A 207 16.86 13.86 8.42
CA ARG A 207 16.69 15.06 9.24
C ARG A 207 17.85 15.24 10.23
N PHE A 208 18.24 14.19 10.93
CA PHE A 208 19.42 14.21 11.82
C PHE A 208 20.68 14.66 11.08
N LEU A 209 20.95 14.13 9.88
CA LEU A 209 22.13 14.49 9.09
C LEU A 209 22.13 15.93 8.55
N PHE A 210 20.95 16.54 8.32
CA PHE A 210 20.83 17.88 7.75
C PHE A 210 20.61 18.99 8.79
N THR A 211 20.02 18.67 9.95
CA THR A 211 19.61 19.67 10.95
C THR A 211 20.07 19.35 12.37
N ASP A 212 20.85 18.27 12.58
CA ASP A 212 21.29 17.77 13.89
C ASP A 212 20.14 17.48 14.88
N ASP A 213 18.89 17.37 14.38
CA ASP A 213 17.73 17.02 15.20
C ASP A 213 17.83 15.52 15.58
N PRO A 214 17.87 15.17 16.89
CA PRO A 214 18.10 13.79 17.32
C PRO A 214 16.96 12.86 16.91
N ILE A 215 17.33 11.64 16.49
CA ILE A 215 16.36 10.59 16.15
C ILE A 215 15.67 10.09 17.43
N GLU A 216 14.34 10.13 17.47
CA GLU A 216 13.58 9.64 18.60
C GLU A 216 13.65 8.11 18.69
N MET A 217 13.85 7.61 19.91
CA MET A 217 13.98 6.18 20.21
C MET A 217 12.85 5.32 19.65
N ARG A 218 11.62 5.86 19.57
CA ARG A 218 10.45 5.17 19.00
C ARG A 218 10.68 4.71 17.55
N TRP A 219 11.39 5.50 16.75
CA TRP A 219 11.66 5.17 15.35
C TRP A 219 12.79 4.14 15.21
N ILE A 220 13.78 4.20 16.10
CA ILE A 220 14.84 3.18 16.20
C ILE A 220 14.25 1.83 16.62
N TYR A 221 13.44 1.81 17.69
CA TYR A 221 12.76 0.60 18.15
C TYR A 221 11.78 0.07 17.10
N GLY A 222 11.03 0.94 16.43
CA GLY A 222 10.16 0.56 15.32
C GLY A 222 10.91 -0.16 14.19
N LEU A 223 12.07 0.37 13.77
CA LEU A 223 12.92 -0.30 12.79
C LEU A 223 13.43 -1.65 13.32
N GLY A 224 13.91 -1.70 14.57
CA GLY A 224 14.34 -2.94 15.20
C GLY A 224 13.27 -4.03 15.20
N ILE A 225 12.03 -3.68 15.58
CA ILE A 225 10.87 -4.58 15.53
C ILE A 225 10.58 -5.02 14.09
N GLY A 226 10.59 -4.10 13.13
CA GLY A 226 10.37 -4.41 11.72
C GLY A 226 11.41 -5.38 11.14
N VAL A 227 12.68 -5.23 11.51
CA VAL A 227 13.79 -6.12 11.11
C VAL A 227 13.62 -7.50 11.75
N ILE A 228 13.39 -7.55 13.07
CA ILE A 228 13.17 -8.81 13.80
C ILE A 228 11.99 -9.56 13.19
N TRP A 229 10.86 -8.88 12.97
CA TRP A 229 9.68 -9.43 12.31
C TRP A 229 10.01 -10.04 10.95
N TYR A 230 10.69 -9.27 10.08
CA TYR A 230 11.07 -9.75 8.75
C TYR A 230 11.96 -10.99 8.82
N LEU A 231 12.95 -11.00 9.72
CA LEU A 231 13.86 -12.12 9.89
C LEU A 231 13.13 -13.37 10.40
N ILE A 232 12.29 -13.24 11.43
CA ILE A 232 11.49 -14.35 11.97
C ILE A 232 10.65 -14.97 10.86
N VAL A 233 9.89 -14.17 10.12
CA VAL A 233 9.05 -14.69 9.03
C VAL A 233 9.90 -15.35 7.95
N LYS A 234 11.03 -14.74 7.56
CA LYS A 234 11.91 -15.29 6.52
C LYS A 234 12.55 -16.61 6.94
N VAL A 235 12.93 -16.75 8.22
CA VAL A 235 13.42 -18.02 8.77
C VAL A 235 12.31 -19.05 8.74
N LEU A 236 11.13 -18.75 9.28
CA LEU A 236 9.99 -19.67 9.28
C LEU A 236 9.63 -20.17 7.87
N GLN A 237 9.65 -19.28 6.86
CA GLN A 237 9.39 -19.65 5.47
C GLN A 237 10.47 -20.53 4.84
N LYS A 238 11.72 -20.46 5.34
CA LYS A 238 12.85 -21.24 4.80
C LYS A 238 13.06 -22.56 5.53
N THR A 239 12.75 -22.61 6.83
CA THR A 239 13.10 -23.75 7.70
C THR A 239 11.90 -24.59 8.12
N THR A 240 10.67 -24.11 7.95
CA THR A 240 9.45 -24.79 8.41
C THR A 240 8.35 -24.80 7.35
N LYS A 241 7.34 -25.65 7.54
CA LYS A 241 6.10 -25.67 6.73
C LYS A 241 4.95 -24.88 7.34
N VAL A 242 5.18 -24.19 8.47
CA VAL A 242 4.13 -23.50 9.26
C VAL A 242 3.44 -22.40 8.46
N LEU A 243 4.12 -21.83 7.45
CA LEU A 243 3.60 -20.76 6.60
C LEU A 243 3.27 -21.20 5.16
N GLU A 244 3.28 -22.51 4.89
CA GLU A 244 3.07 -23.08 3.55
C GLU A 244 1.57 -23.16 3.22
N PHE A 245 0.80 -23.83 4.07
CA PHE A 245 -0.63 -24.04 3.91
C PHE A 245 -1.42 -22.94 4.63
N ASP A 246 -2.29 -22.24 3.92
CA ASP A 246 -3.42 -21.57 4.54
C ASP A 246 -4.65 -22.51 4.59
N ARG A 247 -5.74 -21.98 5.15
CA ARG A 247 -7.03 -22.64 5.42
C ARG A 247 -7.51 -23.64 4.37
#